data_AF-A0A3N5GP65-F1
#
_entry.id   AF-A0A3N5GP65-F1
#
_cell.length_a   1.000
_cell.length_b   1.000
_cell.length_c   1.000
_cell.angle_alpha   90.00
_cell.angle_beta   90.00
_cell.angle_gamma   90.00
#
_symmetry.space_group_name_H-M   'P 1'
#
loop_
_entity.id
_entity.type
_entity.pdbx_description
1 polymer ?
#
loop_
_entity_poly.entity_id
_entity_poly.type
_entity_poly.pdbx_seq_one_letter_code
_entity_poly.pdbx_strand_id
1 'polypeptide(L)'
;MLKSKRTAQPSPSLLSHNVAHSLTILIGLGIAAGLSAYLLAGLIGIVTVAIILVALTLAAPRVPAETLMRLYSARLVPLDDSQLSSLVDVLAWRAGLVQRPDL
;
A
#
# COMPACT_ATOMS: atom_id res chain seq x y z
N MET A 1 4.17 -24.98 34.66
CA MET A 1 4.80 -25.13 33.33
C MET A 1 3.72 -25.53 32.32
N LEU A 2 3.08 -24.59 31.62
CA LEU A 2 2.19 -24.90 30.49
C LEU A 2 2.80 -24.33 29.21
N LYS A 3 3.41 -25.21 28.43
CA LYS A 3 4.00 -24.92 27.12
C LYS A 3 2.85 -24.83 26.11
N SER A 4 2.33 -23.63 25.91
CA SER A 4 1.30 -23.33 24.91
C SER A 4 1.85 -23.56 23.51
N LYS A 5 1.50 -24.71 22.93
CA LYS A 5 1.74 -25.04 21.52
C LYS A 5 0.93 -24.06 20.65
N ARG A 6 1.56 -22.97 20.22
CA ARG A 6 1.08 -22.18 19.07
C ARG A 6 1.31 -23.00 17.82
N THR A 7 0.29 -23.77 17.43
CA THR A 7 0.18 -24.39 16.12
C THR A 7 0.08 -23.26 15.09
N ALA A 8 1.12 -23.13 14.26
CA ALA A 8 1.11 -22.27 13.09
C ALA A 8 -0.02 -22.73 12.16
N GLN A 9 -1.12 -21.98 12.17
CA GLN A 9 -2.24 -22.18 11.27
C GLN A 9 -1.90 -21.44 9.97
N PRO A 10 -1.74 -22.14 8.83
CA PRO A 10 -1.46 -21.48 7.56
C PRO A 10 -2.66 -20.62 7.20
N SER A 11 -2.49 -19.30 7.24
CA SER A 11 -3.55 -18.33 7.01
C SER A 11 -3.75 -18.17 5.50
N PRO A 12 -4.81 -18.70 4.88
CA PRO A 12 -5.07 -18.48 3.47
C PRO A 12 -5.79 -17.13 3.31
N SER A 13 -5.38 -16.34 2.31
CA SER A 13 -6.12 -15.19 1.73
C SER A 13 -5.98 -13.76 2.30
N LEU A 14 -4.87 -13.37 2.94
CA LEU A 14 -4.62 -11.94 3.24
C LEU A 14 -4.33 -11.08 1.99
N LEU A 15 -3.97 -11.71 0.87
CA LEU A 15 -3.70 -11.02 -0.40
C LEU A 15 -4.97 -10.54 -1.14
N SER A 16 -6.18 -11.01 -0.80
CA SER A 16 -7.35 -10.82 -1.68
C SER A 16 -8.14 -9.52 -1.43
N HIS A 17 -8.25 -9.06 -0.19
CA HIS A 17 -9.15 -7.95 0.13
C HIS A 17 -8.62 -6.60 -0.38
N ASN A 18 -7.34 -6.31 -0.13
CA ASN A 18 -6.74 -5.04 -0.53
C ASN A 18 -6.49 -4.97 -2.04
N VAL A 19 -6.24 -6.11 -2.69
CA VAL A 19 -6.02 -6.16 -4.15
C VAL A 19 -7.28 -5.75 -4.89
N ALA A 20 -8.46 -6.20 -4.47
CA ALA A 20 -9.72 -5.79 -5.08
C ALA A 20 -9.96 -4.27 -4.95
N HIS A 21 -9.64 -3.71 -3.79
CA HIS A 21 -9.78 -2.28 -3.55
C HIS A 21 -8.77 -1.46 -4.38
N SER A 22 -7.49 -1.84 -4.36
CA SER A 22 -6.46 -1.19 -5.17
C SER A 22 -6.74 -1.30 -6.67
N LEU A 23 -7.27 -2.43 -7.14
CA LEU A 23 -7.66 -2.61 -8.54
C LEU A 23 -8.83 -1.69 -8.90
N THR A 24 -9.82 -1.55 -8.03
CA THR A 24 -10.96 -0.62 -8.23
C THR A 24 -10.47 0.82 -8.37
N ILE A 25 -9.55 1.25 -7.50
CA ILE A 25 -8.94 2.58 -7.56
C ILE A 25 -8.17 2.77 -8.87
N LEU A 26 -7.34 1.79 -9.26
CA LEU A 26 -6.57 1.83 -10.50
C LEU A 26 -7.45 1.94 -11.75
N ILE A 27 -8.54 1.17 -11.80
CA ILE A 27 -9.49 1.21 -12.90
C ILE A 27 -10.18 2.58 -12.96
N GLY A 28 -10.70 3.07 -11.82
CA GLY A 28 -11.35 4.38 -11.76
C GLY A 28 -10.43 5.53 -12.18
N LEU A 29 -9.19 5.51 -11.68
CA LEU A 29 -8.16 6.49 -12.05
C LEU A 29 -7.82 6.40 -13.54
N GLY A 30 -7.67 5.18 -14.08
CA GLY A 30 -7.37 4.96 -15.48
C GLY A 30 -8.46 5.44 -16.43
N ILE A 31 -9.74 5.21 -16.07
CA ILE A 31 -10.88 5.70 -16.85
C ILE A 31 -10.93 7.23 -16.82
N ALA A 32 -10.84 7.84 -15.64
CA ALA A 32 -10.87 9.29 -15.50
C ALA A 32 -9.73 9.97 -16.27
N ALA A 33 -8.49 9.52 -16.04
CA ALA A 33 -7.31 10.08 -16.71
C ALA A 33 -7.32 9.80 -18.21
N GLY A 34 -7.72 8.60 -18.63
CA GLY A 34 -7.81 8.22 -20.04
C GLY A 34 -8.86 9.02 -20.79
N LEU A 35 -10.03 9.26 -20.19
CA LEU A 35 -11.06 10.10 -20.78
C LEU A 35 -10.58 11.55 -20.89
N SER A 36 -10.00 12.12 -19.84
CA SER A 36 -9.42 13.47 -19.90
C SER A 36 -8.35 13.58 -20.99
N ALA A 37 -7.42 12.64 -21.06
CA ALA A 37 -6.37 12.67 -22.07
C ALA A 37 -6.91 12.46 -23.49
N TYR A 38 -7.94 11.64 -23.66
CA TYR A 38 -8.64 11.50 -24.93
C TYR A 38 -9.27 12.81 -25.39
N LEU A 39 -9.90 13.57 -24.49
CA LEU A 39 -10.43 14.88 -24.84
C LEU A 39 -9.33 15.89 -25.22
N LEU A 40 -8.15 15.82 -24.61
CA LEU A 40 -7.05 16.75 -24.90
C LEU A 40 -6.29 16.42 -26.20
N ALA A 41 -6.01 15.14 -26.43
CA ALA A 41 -5.06 14.70 -27.47
C ALA A 41 -5.54 13.46 -28.24
N GLY A 42 -6.82 13.09 -28.12
CA GLY A 42 -7.39 11.92 -28.79
C GLY A 42 -6.72 10.62 -28.39
N LEU A 43 -6.54 9.71 -29.36
CA LEU A 43 -5.97 8.38 -29.13
C LEU A 43 -4.55 8.43 -28.54
N ILE A 44 -3.75 9.44 -28.89
CA ILE A 44 -2.37 9.63 -28.39
C ILE A 44 -2.40 9.89 -26.88
N GLY A 45 -3.39 10.65 -26.40
CA GLY A 45 -3.60 10.89 -24.97
C GLY A 45 -3.84 9.59 -24.20
N ILE A 46 -4.68 8.70 -24.75
CA ILE A 46 -4.95 7.39 -24.14
C ILE A 46 -3.66 6.55 -24.05
N VAL A 47 -2.89 6.46 -25.13
CA VAL A 47 -1.64 5.70 -25.15
C VAL A 47 -0.64 6.26 -24.13
N THR A 48 -0.55 7.58 -24.02
CA THR A 48 0.34 8.26 -23.06
C THR A 48 -0.06 7.93 -21.63
N VAL A 49 -1.35 8.03 -21.29
CA VAL A 49 -1.86 7.67 -19.96
C VAL A 49 -1.63 6.19 -19.64
N ALA A 50 -1.86 5.30 -20.61
CA ALA A 50 -1.60 3.87 -20.43
C ALA A 50 -0.11 3.61 -20.13
N ILE A 51 0.81 4.26 -20.84
CA ILE A 51 2.26 4.14 -20.59
C ILE A 51 2.59 4.65 -19.18
N ILE A 52 2.05 5.80 -18.78
CA ILE A 52 2.28 6.38 -17.44
C ILE A 52 1.76 5.44 -16.35
N LEU A 53 0.56 4.88 -16.49
CA LEU A 53 -0.01 3.93 -15.54
C LEU A 53 0.81 2.65 -15.42
N VAL A 54 1.29 2.11 -16.54
CA VAL A 54 2.17 0.93 -16.53
C VAL A 54 3.50 1.28 -15.84
N ALA A 55 4.09 2.42 -16.15
CA ALA A 55 5.30 2.89 -15.47
C ALA A 55 5.09 3.05 -13.96
N LEU A 56 3.96 3.64 -13.54
CA LEU A 56 3.60 3.80 -12.14
C LEU A 56 3.41 2.47 -11.42
N THR A 57 2.70 1.51 -12.03
CA THR A 57 2.44 0.20 -11.41
C THR A 57 3.72 -0.63 -11.27
N LEU A 58 4.65 -0.51 -12.22
CA LEU A 58 5.97 -1.13 -12.12
C LEU A 58 6.90 -0.45 -11.10
N ALA A 59 6.77 0.87 -10.93
CA ALA A 59 7.55 1.65 -9.97
C ALA A 59 7.02 1.57 -8.54
N ALA A 60 5.71 1.45 -8.35
CA ALA A 60 5.03 1.44 -7.05
C ALA A 60 5.62 0.42 -6.04
N PRO A 61 5.86 -0.86 -6.38
CA PRO A 61 6.46 -1.81 -5.44
C PRO A 61 7.95 -1.55 -5.17
N ARG A 62 8.61 -0.64 -5.90
CA ARG A 62 10.06 -0.38 -5.80
C ARG A 62 10.43 0.89 -5.04
N VAL A 63 9.46 1.71 -4.62
CA VAL A 63 9.77 2.92 -3.85
C VAL A 63 10.08 2.53 -2.39
N PRO A 64 11.30 2.78 -1.88
CA PRO A 64 11.62 2.51 -0.47
C PRO A 64 10.72 3.35 0.43
N ALA A 65 10.22 2.76 1.52
CA ALA A 65 9.36 3.46 2.48
C ALA A 65 10.04 4.74 3.01
N GLU A 66 11.36 4.70 3.21
CA GLU A 66 12.18 5.84 3.64
C GLU A 66 12.07 7.04 2.69
N THR A 67 11.92 6.80 1.38
CA THR A 67 11.81 7.87 0.39
C THR A 67 10.47 8.59 0.52
N LEU A 68 9.38 7.83 0.71
CA LEU A 68 8.05 8.40 0.93
C LEU A 68 8.01 9.14 2.26
N MET A 69 8.59 8.58 3.31
CA MET A 69 8.57 9.21 4.63
C MET A 69 9.41 10.49 4.69
N ARG A 70 10.53 10.57 3.95
CA ARG A 70 11.26 11.83 3.75
C ARG A 70 10.46 12.86 2.98
N LEU A 71 9.76 12.44 1.92
CA LEU A 71 8.90 13.33 1.14
C LEU A 71 7.81 13.97 2.01
N TYR A 72 7.21 13.19 2.91
CA TYR A 72 6.20 13.67 3.85
C TYR A 72 6.77 14.29 5.14
N SER A 73 8.09 14.46 5.24
CA SER A 73 8.76 14.97 6.46
C SER A 73 8.35 14.22 7.73
N ALA A 74 8.17 12.90 7.64
CA ALA A 74 7.80 12.07 8.76
C ALA A 74 8.90 12.13 9.84
N ARG A 75 8.49 12.22 11.11
CA ARG A 75 9.38 12.09 12.25
C ARG A 75 9.18 10.74 12.91
N LEU A 76 10.29 10.14 13.33
CA LEU A 76 10.27 8.91 14.10
C LEU A 76 9.55 9.17 15.43
N VAL A 77 8.51 8.38 15.70
CA VAL A 77 7.79 8.40 16.97
C VAL A 77 8.47 7.37 17.89
N PRO A 78 9.05 7.78 19.02
CA PRO A 78 9.68 6.85 19.95
C PRO A 78 8.67 5.86 20.52
N LEU A 79 9.12 4.63 20.75
CA LEU A 79 8.30 3.59 21.35
C LEU A 79 8.09 3.91 22.84
N ASP A 80 6.84 4.13 23.22
CA ASP A 80 6.42 4.52 24.55
C ASP A 80 5.21 3.69 25.00
N ASP A 81 4.87 3.75 26.29
CA ASP A 81 3.66 3.10 26.85
C ASP A 81 2.36 3.83 26.48
N SER A 82 2.39 4.65 25.42
CA SER A 82 1.22 5.39 24.98
C SER A 82 0.19 4.48 24.31
N GLN A 83 -1.08 4.89 24.38
CA GLN A 83 -2.17 4.24 23.66
C GLN A 83 -1.92 4.21 22.15
N LEU A 84 -1.19 5.20 21.61
CA LEU A 84 -0.83 5.25 20.20
C LEU A 84 0.09 4.09 19.83
N SER A 85 1.11 3.83 20.64
CA SER A 85 2.03 2.71 20.44
C SER A 85 1.30 1.36 20.48
N SER A 86 0.36 1.17 21.40
CA SER A 86 -0.46 -0.03 21.46
C SER A 86 -1.41 -0.19 20.25
N LEU A 87 -2.01 0.90 19.79
CA LEU A 87 -2.87 0.90 18.59
C LEU A 87 -2.07 0.52 17.33
N VAL A 88 -0.88 1.07 17.17
CA VAL A 88 0.00 0.74 16.03
C VAL A 88 0.35 -0.74 16.03
N ASP A 89 0.61 -1.36 17.19
CA ASP A 89 0.89 -2.79 17.28
C ASP A 89 -0.31 -3.64 16.88
N VAL A 90 -1.51 -3.27 17.32
CA VAL A 90 -2.75 -3.97 16.93
C VAL A 90 -3.01 -3.84 15.43
N LEU A 91 -2.76 -2.66 14.85
CA LEU A 91 -2.91 -2.42 13.42
C LEU A 91 -1.87 -3.19 12.60
N ALA A 92 -0.60 -3.19 13.02
CA ALA A 92 0.46 -3.93 12.35
C ALA A 92 0.19 -5.45 12.37
N TRP A 93 -0.28 -5.97 13.51
CA TRP A 93 -0.69 -7.36 13.65
C TRP A 93 -1.86 -7.71 12.72
N ARG A 94 -2.90 -6.86 12.67
CA ARG A 94 -4.06 -7.06 11.77
C ARG A 94 -3.67 -6.98 10.29
N ALA A 95 -2.68 -6.16 9.97
CA ALA A 95 -2.14 -6.05 8.62
C ALA A 95 -1.24 -7.25 8.23
N GLY A 96 -0.95 -8.17 9.17
CA GLY A 96 -0.09 -9.33 8.92
C GLY A 96 1.38 -8.96 8.72
N LEU A 97 1.80 -7.80 9.22
CA LEU A 97 3.19 -7.36 9.12
C LEU A 97 4.07 -8.18 10.07
N VAL A 98 5.23 -8.61 9.58
CA VAL A 98 6.21 -9.40 10.35
C VAL A 98 6.82 -8.57 11.49
N GLN A 99 6.96 -7.27 11.27
CA GLN A 99 7.52 -6.32 12.22
C GLN A 99 6.69 -5.04 12.18
N ARG A 100 6.55 -4.37 13.34
CA ARG A 100 6.00 -3.02 13.41
C ARG A 100 6.80 -2.12 12.46
N PRO A 101 6.17 -1.23 11.69
CA PRO A 101 6.90 -0.23 10.92
C PRO A 101 7.76 0.60 11.88
N ASP A 102 9.04 0.27 11.91
CA ASP A 102 10.10 1.10 12.47
C ASP A 102 10.78 1.80 11.30
N LEU A 103 11.09 3.09 11.49
CA LEU A 103 11.58 4.07 10.50
C LEU A 103 10.48 4.89 9.85
#